data_AF-A0A2W6I1A6-F1
#
_entry.id   AF-A0A2W6I1A6-F1
#
_cell.length_a   1.000
_cell.length_b   1.000
_cell.length_c   1.000
_cell.angle_alpha   90.00
_cell.angle_beta   90.00
_cell.angle_gamma   90.00
#
_symmetry.space_group_name_H-M   'P 1'
#
loop_
_entity.id
_entity.type
_entity.pdbx_description
1 polymer ?
#
loop_
_entity_poly.entity_id
_entity_poly.type
_entity_poly.pdbx_seq_one_letter_code
_entity_poly.pdbx_strand_id
1 'polypeptide(L)' 'MNWQQALGAYDAYLADDGRIVRKGKTLGVTITEKKNRLRIESVAGTLLASGPVEGKTVERFVESFWFWQKEAH' A
#
# COMPACT_ATOMS: atom_id res chain seq x y z
N MET A 1 -4.40 4.31 13.71
CA MET A 1 -4.56 3.09 12.88
C MET A 1 -3.19 2.79 12.27
N ASN A 2 -2.66 1.58 12.46
CA ASN A 2 -1.34 1.24 11.92
C ASN A 2 -1.41 1.17 10.38
N TRP A 3 -0.59 1.95 9.67
CA TRP A 3 -0.64 2.03 8.20
C TRP A 3 -0.31 0.68 7.54
N GLN A 4 0.48 -0.17 8.20
CA GLN A 4 0.83 -1.51 7.72
C GLN A 4 -0.38 -2.45 7.65
N GLN A 5 -1.41 -2.20 8.45
CA GLN A 5 -2.64 -3.01 8.49
C GLN A 5 -3.75 -2.46 7.56
N ALA A 6 -3.56 -1.28 6.95
CA ALA A 6 -4.59 -0.62 6.15
C ALA A 6 -5.05 -1.45 4.94
N LEU A 7 -4.17 -2.29 4.41
CA LEU A 7 -4.47 -3.17 3.27
C LEU A 7 -5.44 -4.32 3.62
N GLY A 8 -5.58 -4.67 4.91
CA GLY A 8 -6.43 -5.78 5.34
C GLY A 8 -7.88 -5.63 4.91
N ALA A 9 -8.39 -4.39 4.85
CA ALA A 9 -9.74 -4.09 4.37
C ALA A 9 -9.95 -4.37 2.87
N TYR A 10 -8.89 -4.69 2.11
CA TYR A 10 -8.93 -4.93 0.67
C TYR A 10 -8.48 -6.36 0.30
N ASP A 11 -8.46 -7.27 1.27
CA ASP A 11 -7.93 -8.65 1.14
C ASP A 11 -6.46 -8.65 0.67
N ALA A 12 -5.69 -7.73 1.26
CA ALA A 12 -4.29 -7.48 0.94
C ALA A 12 -3.46 -7.26 2.20
N TYR A 13 -2.15 -7.45 2.09
CA TYR A 13 -1.18 -7.24 3.17
C TYR A 13 0.19 -6.79 2.62
N LEU A 14 1.07 -6.32 3.50
CA LEU A 14 2.47 -6.08 3.18
C LEU A 14 3.28 -7.34 3.51
N ALA A 15 4.06 -7.82 2.54
CA ALA A 15 5.12 -8.77 2.81
C ALA A 15 6.28 -8.12 3.58
N ASP A 16 7.20 -8.93 4.11
CA ASP A 16 8.34 -8.48 4.91
C ASP A 16 9.27 -7.50 4.16
N ASP A 17 9.31 -7.61 2.82
CA ASP A 17 10.08 -6.73 1.94
C ASP A 17 9.34 -5.43 1.55
N GLY A 18 8.16 -5.20 2.14
CA GLY A 18 7.32 -4.04 1.88
C GLY A 18 6.52 -4.11 0.58
N ARG A 19 6.53 -5.23 -0.16
CA ARG A 19 5.66 -5.41 -1.33
C ARG A 19 4.22 -5.63 -0.91
N ILE A 20 3.29 -5.11 -1.71
CA ILE A 20 1.87 -5.37 -1.55
C ILE A 20 1.56 -6.77 -2.09
N VAL A 21 0.91 -7.60 -1.29
CA VAL A 21 0.34 -8.90 -1.70
C VAL A 21 -1.18 -8.80 -1.59
N ARG A 22 -1.90 -9.18 -2.65
CA ARG A 22 -3.37 -9.25 -2.66
C ARG A 22 -3.83 -10.56 -3.26
N LYS A 23 -4.77 -11.26 -2.61
CA LYS A 23 -5.35 -12.52 -3.14
C LYS A 23 -4.28 -13.52 -3.60
N GLY A 24 -3.20 -13.65 -2.80
CA GLY A 24 -2.07 -14.54 -3.08
C GLY A 24 -1.10 -14.09 -4.17
N LYS A 25 -1.28 -12.88 -4.75
CA LYS A 25 -0.39 -12.33 -5.78
C LYS A 25 0.42 -11.16 -5.25
N THR A 26 1.74 -11.25 -5.37
CA THR A 26 2.66 -10.14 -5.09
C THR A 26 2.61 -9.13 -6.24
N LEU A 27 2.37 -7.86 -5.92
CA LEU A 27 2.27 -6.77 -6.87
C LEU A 27 3.63 -6.08 -7.06
N GLY A 28 3.80 -5.43 -8.22
CA GLY A 28 4.99 -4.66 -8.55
C GLY A 28 5.10 -3.31 -7.85
N VAL A 29 4.62 -3.20 -6.60
CA VAL A 29 4.60 -1.97 -5.80
C VAL A 29 5.07 -2.27 -4.38
N THR A 30 5.91 -1.38 -3.85
CA THR A 30 6.44 -1.41 -2.49
C THR A 30 5.98 -0.18 -1.71
N ILE A 31 5.82 -0.33 -0.40
CA ILE A 31 5.57 0.78 0.53
C ILE A 31 6.72 0.81 1.54
N THR A 32 7.43 1.93 1.58
CA THR A 32 8.51 2.16 2.54
C THR A 32 8.28 3.44 3.33
N GLU A 33 8.73 3.45 4.59
CA GLU A 33 8.78 4.65 5.39
C GLU A 33 10.15 5.32 5.25
N LYS A 34 10.18 6.58 4.84
CA LYS A 34 11.43 7.35 4.69
C LYS A 34 11.21 8.80 5.10
N LYS A 35 12.02 9.29 6.03
CA LYS A 35 11.97 10.68 6.55
C LYS A 35 10.55 11.09 6.97
N ASN A 36 9.90 10.26 7.79
CA ASN A 36 8.53 10.51 8.30
C ASN A 36 7.47 10.64 7.20
N ARG A 37 7.64 9.92 6.09
CA ARG A 37 6.68 9.83 4.98
C ARG A 37 6.61 8.42 4.46
N LEU A 38 5.43 8.02 4.00
CA LEU A 38 5.31 6.84 3.15
C LEU A 38 5.73 7.20 1.74
N ARG A 39 6.50 6.30 1.13
CA ARG A 39 6.84 6.29 -0.28
C ARG A 39 6.29 5.01 -0.88
N ILE A 40 5.47 5.18 -1.90
CA ILE A 40 4.87 4.09 -2.63
C ILE A 40 5.52 4.09 -4.00
N GLU A 41 6.32 3.05 -4.26
CA GLU A 41 7.24 3.00 -5.40
C GLU A 41 6.99 1.71 -6.19
N SER A 42 7.05 1.81 -7.52
CA SER A 42 7.09 0.60 -8.34
C SER A 42 8.40 -0.16 -8.08
N VAL A 43 8.40 -1.47 -8.31
CA VAL A 43 9.64 -2.27 -8.21
C VAL A 43 10.72 -1.84 -9.21
N ALA A 44 10.35 -1.05 -10.23
CA ALA A 44 11.29 -0.42 -11.17
C ALA A 44 11.89 0.90 -10.64
N GLY A 45 11.52 1.34 -9.43
CA GLY A 45 12.04 2.55 -8.78
C GLY A 45 11.27 3.83 -9.08
N THR A 46 10.12 3.76 -9.75
CA THR A 46 9.28 4.93 -10.04
C THR A 46 8.45 5.29 -8.80
N LEU A 47 8.50 6.55 -8.36
CA LEU A 47 7.61 7.03 -7.31
C LEU A 47 6.18 7.16 -7.86
N LEU A 48 5.25 6.39 -7.28
CA LEU A 48 3.83 6.39 -7.65
C LEU A 48 3.02 7.33 -6.75
N ALA A 49 3.33 7.34 -5.45
CA ALA A 49 2.70 8.24 -4.48
C ALA A 49 3.59 8.46 -3.25
N SER A 50 3.31 9.53 -2.51
CA SER A 50 3.89 9.78 -1.19
C SER A 50 2.96 10.58 -0.31
N GLY A 51 2.96 10.30 0.99
CA GLY A 51 2.12 11.00 1.95
C GLY A 51 2.55 10.80 3.40
N PRO A 52 1.76 11.29 4.35
CA PRO A 52 1.96 11.05 5.78
C PRO A 52 2.01 9.55 6.13
N VAL A 53 2.66 9.22 7.26
CA VAL A 53 2.74 7.87 7.84
C VAL A 53 1.41 7.47 8.47
N GLU A 54 0.40 7.33 7.63
CA GLU A 54 -1.00 7.10 8.00
C GLU A 54 -1.65 6.06 7.10
N GLY A 55 -2.55 5.24 7.65
CA GLY A 55 -3.28 4.24 6.86
C GLY A 55 -4.06 4.85 5.69
N LYS A 56 -4.61 6.06 5.87
CA LYS A 56 -5.33 6.79 4.83
C LYS A 56 -4.49 7.08 3.58
N THR A 57 -3.17 7.22 3.71
CA THR A 57 -2.26 7.37 2.57
C THR A 57 -2.24 6.09 1.72
N VAL A 58 -2.20 4.93 2.38
CA VAL A 58 -2.22 3.62 1.72
C VAL A 58 -3.57 3.35 1.08
N GLU A 59 -4.66 3.58 1.82
CA GLU A 59 -6.05 3.42 1.35
C GLU A 59 -6.29 4.24 0.07
N ARG A 60 -6.02 5.55 0.12
CA ARG A 60 -6.20 6.44 -1.04
C ARG A 60 -5.40 6.00 -2.25
N PHE A 61 -4.18 5.51 -2.05
CA PHE A 61 -3.35 5.03 -3.14
C PHE A 61 -3.98 3.82 -3.82
N VAL A 62 -4.34 2.76 -3.08
CA VAL A 62 -4.88 1.54 -3.70
C VAL A 62 -6.26 1.75 -4.32
N GLU A 63 -7.07 2.64 -3.73
CA GLU A 63 -8.36 3.06 -4.28
C GLU A 63 -8.20 3.88 -5.57
N SER A 64 -7.19 4.74 -5.68
CA SER A 64 -7.01 5.57 -6.88
C SER A 64 -6.23 4.88 -8.00
N PHE A 65 -5.24 4.06 -7.64
CA PHE A 65 -4.31 3.46 -8.60
C PHE A 65 -4.88 2.18 -9.24
N TRP A 66 -5.61 1.38 -8.47
CA TRP A 66 -6.23 0.14 -8.96
C TRP A 66 -7.75 0.10 -8.83
N PHE A 67 -8.39 1.18 -8.35
CA PHE A 67 -9.84 1.23 -8.15
C PHE A 67 -10.34 0.12 -7.20
N TRP A 68 -9.52 -0.25 -6.22
CA TRP A 68 -9.94 -1.23 -5.21
C TRP A 68 -11.03 -0.65 -4.34
N GLN A 69 -11.95 -1.51 -3.92
CA GLN A 69 -12.97 -1.18 -2.93
C GLN A 69 -12.73 -2.02 -1.68
N LYS A 70 -13.11 -1.47 -0.53
CA LYS A 70 -13.09 -2.22 0.73
C LYS A 70 -14.00 -3.42 0.59
N GLU A 71 -13.49 -4.59 0.94
CA GLU A 71 -14.28 -5.81 0.97
C GLU A 71 -15.28 -5.66 2.14
N ALA A 72 -16.57 -5.82 1.87
CA ALA A 72 -17.60 -5.79 2.90
C ALA A 72 -17.51 -7.11 3.68
N HIS A 73 -16.94 -7.06 4.88
CA HIS A 73 -16.81 -8.21 5.77
C HIS A 73 -17.88 -8.22 6.86
#